data_AF-A0AB33QG35-F1
#
_entry.id   AF-A0AB33QG35-F1
#
_cell.length_a   1.000
_cell.length_b   1.000
_cell.length_c   1.000
_cell.angle_alpha   90.00
_cell.angle_beta   90.00
_cell.angle_gamma   90.00
#
_symmetry.space_group_name_H-M   'P 1'
#
loop_
_entity.id
_entity.type
_entity.pdbx_description
1 polymer ?
#
loop_
_entity_poly.entity_id
_entity_poly.type
_entity_poly.pdbx_seq_one_letter_code
_entity_poly.pdbx_strand_id
1 'polypeptide(L)'
;MATVEEIQAKLTALINNLSPQARRQLARNIGQALRKNQQARIARQENPDGTAFEQRKPRKEFGKKKGRIKRKAMFAKLRTARYFKIQSNANEVSVGFNGSSAMIAKVHQYGLMSSPSKTKDFKVPYAQRELLGFSQSDLDIIEDLVIEQLSI
;
A
#
# COMPACT_ATOMS: atom_id res chain seq x y z
N MET A 1 -26.37 37.46 0.74
CA MET A 1 -24.92 37.62 0.99
C MET A 1 -24.64 37.06 2.38
N ALA A 2 -23.58 36.27 2.56
CA ALA A 2 -23.24 35.77 3.88
C ALA A 2 -22.85 36.94 4.79
N THR A 3 -23.25 36.91 6.06
CA THR A 3 -22.87 37.95 7.02
C THR A 3 -21.40 37.81 7.41
N VAL A 4 -20.79 38.86 7.96
CA VAL A 4 -19.42 38.80 8.47
C VAL A 4 -19.27 37.71 9.54
N GLU A 5 -20.28 37.56 10.40
CA GLU A 5 -20.34 36.53 11.44
C GLU A 5 -20.39 35.12 10.85
N GLU A 6 -21.20 34.89 9.81
CA GLU A 6 -21.27 33.60 9.10
C GLU A 6 -19.93 33.24 8.45
N ILE A 7 -19.25 34.21 7.84
CA ILE A 7 -17.92 34.01 7.25
C ILE A 7 -16.89 33.67 8.33
N GLN A 8 -16.90 34.41 9.44
CA GLN A 8 -15.99 34.16 10.55
C GLN A 8 -16.19 32.78 11.18
N ALA A 9 -17.44 32.34 11.34
CA ALA A 9 -17.77 31.00 11.84
C ALA A 9 -17.22 29.91 10.91
N LYS A 10 -17.44 30.03 9.59
CA LYS A 10 -16.91 29.08 8.60
C LYS A 10 -15.38 29.05 8.58
N LEU A 11 -14.72 30.21 8.60
CA LEU A 11 -13.26 30.26 8.61
C LEU A 11 -12.67 29.66 9.89
N THR A 12 -13.30 29.87 11.04
CA THR A 12 -12.89 29.27 12.32
C THR A 12 -13.02 27.75 12.27
N ALA A 13 -14.12 27.23 11.71
CA ALA A 13 -14.28 25.79 11.49
C ALA A 13 -13.18 25.23 10.57
N LEU A 14 -12.84 25.92 9.48
CA LEU A 14 -11.76 25.52 8.58
C LEU A 14 -10.41 25.42 9.29
N ILE A 15 -10.06 26.43 10.11
CA ILE A 15 -8.81 26.46 10.88
C ILE A 15 -8.76 25.28 11.84
N ASN A 16 -9.87 24.95 12.50
CA ASN A 16 -9.95 23.81 13.42
C ASN A 16 -9.77 22.48 12.67
N ASN A 17 -10.38 22.33 11.49
CA ASN A 17 -10.20 21.18 10.60
C ASN A 17 -8.77 21.04 10.07
N LEU A 18 -8.00 22.13 10.05
CA LEU A 18 -6.59 22.14 9.67
C LEU A 18 -5.63 22.09 10.86
N SER A 19 -6.13 21.96 12.10
CA SER A 19 -5.28 21.84 13.29
C SER A 19 -4.33 20.64 13.20
N PRO A 20 -3.17 20.65 13.88
CA PRO A 20 -2.27 19.50 13.90
C PRO A 20 -2.92 18.20 14.37
N GLN A 21 -3.93 18.27 15.25
CA GLN A 21 -4.69 17.11 15.69
C GLN A 21 -5.57 16.56 14.57
N ALA A 22 -6.34 17.43 13.90
CA ALA A 22 -7.19 17.05 12.78
C ALA A 22 -6.36 16.46 11.64
N ARG A 23 -5.24 17.11 11.26
CA ARG A 23 -4.33 16.58 10.22
C ARG A 23 -3.74 15.22 10.58
N ARG A 24 -3.37 14.99 11.85
CA ARG A 24 -2.92 13.66 12.31
C ARG A 24 -4.02 12.61 12.13
N GLN A 25 -5.27 12.99 12.39
CA GLN A 25 -6.39 12.07 12.23
C GLN A 25 -6.66 11.76 10.75
N LEU A 26 -6.68 12.78 9.89
CA LEU A 26 -6.77 12.63 8.44
C LEU A 26 -5.64 11.73 7.91
N ALA A 27 -4.39 11.99 8.30
CA ALA A 27 -3.23 11.19 7.90
C ALA A 27 -3.38 9.70 8.27
N ARG A 28 -3.91 9.40 9.47
CA ARG A 28 -4.20 8.02 9.88
C ARG A 28 -5.29 7.39 9.03
N ASN A 29 -6.36 8.12 8.74
CA ASN A 29 -7.48 7.64 7.92
C ASN A 29 -7.00 7.30 6.51
N ILE A 30 -6.26 8.22 5.87
CA ILE A 30 -5.63 8.00 4.56
C ILE A 30 -4.74 6.76 4.59
N GLY A 31 -3.84 6.65 5.58
CA GLY A 31 -2.93 5.51 5.67
C GLY A 31 -3.66 4.17 5.84
N GLN A 32 -4.76 4.15 6.59
CA GLN A 32 -5.59 2.95 6.77
C GLN A 32 -6.31 2.55 5.48
N ALA A 33 -6.88 3.52 4.77
CA ALA A 33 -7.56 3.31 3.50
C ALA A 33 -6.59 2.80 2.43
N LEU A 34 -5.45 3.47 2.26
CA LEU A 34 -4.38 3.06 1.35
C LEU A 34 -3.89 1.64 1.65
N ARG A 35 -3.61 1.34 2.92
CA ARG A 35 -3.18 -0.02 3.29
C ARG A 35 -4.24 -1.05 2.92
N LYS A 36 -5.53 -0.79 3.22
CA LYS A 36 -6.63 -1.71 2.91
C LYS A 36 -6.71 -1.99 1.40
N ASN A 37 -6.65 -0.95 0.58
CA ASN A 37 -6.70 -1.09 -0.88
C ASN A 37 -5.50 -1.85 -1.42
N GLN A 38 -4.28 -1.44 -1.05
CA GLN A 38 -3.07 -2.12 -1.50
C GLN A 38 -3.03 -3.58 -1.01
N GLN A 39 -3.50 -3.87 0.21
CA GLN A 39 -3.66 -5.25 0.69
C GLN A 39 -4.60 -6.08 -0.18
N ALA A 40 -5.73 -5.51 -0.59
CA ALA A 40 -6.70 -6.16 -1.44
C ALA A 40 -6.13 -6.40 -2.85
N ARG A 41 -5.45 -5.39 -3.42
CA ARG A 41 -4.78 -5.49 -4.73
C ARG A 41 -3.69 -6.54 -4.76
N ILE A 42 -2.80 -6.55 -3.75
CA ILE A 42 -1.77 -7.60 -3.61
C ILE A 42 -2.42 -8.99 -3.43
N ALA A 43 -3.57 -9.08 -2.75
CA ALA A 43 -4.29 -10.34 -2.60
C ALA A 43 -4.83 -10.86 -3.96
N ARG A 44 -5.28 -9.96 -4.84
CA ARG A 44 -5.69 -10.27 -6.21
C ARG A 44 -4.52 -10.51 -7.18
N GLN A 45 -3.29 -10.20 -6.75
CA GLN A 45 -2.07 -10.31 -7.56
C GLN A 45 -2.05 -9.33 -8.74
N GLU A 46 -2.38 -8.08 -8.50
CA GLU A 46 -2.44 -7.01 -9.50
C GLU A 46 -1.43 -5.90 -9.20
N ASN A 47 -0.91 -5.27 -10.25
CA ASN A 47 -0.17 -4.01 -10.20
C ASN A 47 -1.14 -2.82 -10.03
N PRO A 48 -0.66 -1.62 -9.65
CA PRO A 48 -1.48 -0.42 -9.50
C PRO A 48 -2.27 -0.02 -10.75
N ASP A 49 -1.75 -0.32 -11.94
CA ASP A 49 -2.41 -0.09 -13.24
C ASP A 49 -3.52 -1.13 -13.56
N GLY A 50 -3.72 -2.13 -12.68
CA GLY A 50 -4.70 -3.21 -12.85
C GLY A 50 -4.17 -4.43 -13.61
N THR A 51 -2.94 -4.39 -14.15
CA THR A 51 -2.35 -5.56 -14.82
C THR A 51 -2.02 -6.67 -13.81
N ALA A 52 -2.14 -7.92 -14.23
CA ALA A 52 -1.78 -9.04 -13.36
C ALA A 52 -0.26 -9.11 -13.12
N PHE A 53 0.14 -9.47 -11.90
CA PHE A 53 1.52 -9.80 -11.60
C PHE A 53 2.02 -10.93 -12.50
N GLU A 54 3.28 -10.82 -12.92
CA GLU A 54 3.90 -11.90 -13.67
C GLU A 54 3.88 -13.20 -12.85
N GLN A 55 3.50 -14.29 -13.49
CA GLN A 55 3.38 -15.58 -12.83
C GLN A 55 4.75 -16.10 -12.36
N ARG A 56 4.77 -16.79 -11.22
CA ARG A 56 6.01 -17.37 -10.70
C ARG A 56 6.44 -18.54 -11.58
N LYS A 57 7.74 -18.60 -11.92
CA LYS A 57 8.31 -19.74 -12.65
C LYS A 57 7.95 -21.06 -11.95
N PRO A 58 7.42 -22.06 -12.70
CA PRO A 58 7.01 -23.33 -12.10
C PRO A 58 8.24 -24.08 -11.59
N ARG A 59 8.23 -24.48 -10.33
CA ARG A 59 9.29 -25.31 -9.76
C ARG A 59 9.00 -26.78 -10.10
N LYS A 60 9.91 -27.40 -10.87
CA LYS A 60 9.79 -28.78 -11.40
C LYS A 60 9.48 -29.85 -10.32
N GLU A 61 9.83 -29.59 -9.06
CA GLU A 61 9.62 -30.52 -7.93
C GLU A 61 8.17 -30.66 -7.48
N PHE A 62 7.28 -29.68 -7.74
CA PHE A 62 5.88 -29.75 -7.30
C PHE A 62 5.02 -30.69 -8.18
N GLY A 63 5.52 -31.15 -9.32
CA GLY A 63 4.83 -32.10 -10.20
C GLY A 63 4.94 -33.57 -9.78
N LYS A 64 5.80 -33.90 -8.80
CA LYS A 64 6.10 -35.30 -8.43
C LYS A 64 5.27 -35.86 -7.26
N LYS A 65 4.51 -35.04 -6.53
CA LYS A 65 3.69 -35.50 -5.40
C LYS A 65 2.22 -35.63 -5.81
N LYS A 66 1.65 -36.83 -5.63
CA LYS A 66 0.23 -37.15 -5.89
C LYS A 66 -0.64 -36.37 -4.89
N GLY A 67 -1.16 -35.22 -5.31
CA GLY A 67 -2.03 -34.34 -4.50
C GLY A 67 -1.97 -32.87 -4.92
N ARG A 68 -3.11 -32.17 -4.88
CA ARG A 68 -3.23 -30.75 -5.28
C ARG A 68 -2.55 -29.84 -4.25
N ILE A 69 -1.25 -29.61 -4.39
CA ILE A 69 -0.55 -28.56 -3.64
C ILE A 69 -1.10 -27.22 -4.14
N LYS A 70 -2.06 -26.63 -3.42
CA LYS A 70 -2.58 -25.28 -3.72
C LYS A 70 -1.41 -24.30 -3.62
N ARG A 71 -1.00 -23.70 -4.74
CA ARG A 71 -0.04 -22.60 -4.72
C ARG A 71 -0.69 -21.44 -3.97
N LYS A 72 -0.17 -21.11 -2.79
CA LYS A 72 -0.58 -19.88 -2.10
C LYS A 72 -0.22 -18.69 -2.98
N ALA A 73 -1.10 -17.70 -3.05
CA ALA A 73 -0.84 -16.43 -3.72
C ALA A 73 0.47 -15.80 -3.21
N MET A 74 1.22 -15.11 -4.08
CA MET A 74 2.47 -14.48 -3.66
C MET A 74 2.19 -13.38 -2.63
N PHE A 75 3.19 -13.07 -1.81
CA PHE A 75 3.11 -11.99 -0.81
C PHE A 75 1.97 -12.12 0.21
N ALA A 76 1.33 -13.28 0.33
CA ALA A 76 0.19 -13.49 1.25
C ALA A 76 0.52 -13.14 2.71
N LYS A 77 1.77 -13.37 3.14
CA LYS A 77 2.25 -12.97 4.45
C LYS A 77 2.65 -11.49 4.49
N LEU A 78 3.36 -11.03 3.44
CA LEU A 78 3.86 -9.65 3.33
C LEU A 78 2.72 -8.63 3.41
N ARG A 79 1.57 -8.91 2.79
CA ARG A 79 0.40 -8.03 2.82
C ARG A 79 -0.24 -7.91 4.21
N THR A 80 0.01 -8.80 5.17
CA THR A 80 -0.67 -8.71 6.48
C THR A 80 -0.21 -7.49 7.28
N ALA A 81 -1.05 -6.98 8.20
CA ALA A 81 -0.73 -5.82 9.05
C ALA A 81 0.52 -6.02 9.93
N ARG A 82 0.95 -7.27 10.14
CA ARG A 82 2.22 -7.58 10.80
C ARG A 82 3.42 -7.04 10.02
N TYR A 83 3.36 -7.03 8.69
CA TYR A 83 4.48 -6.66 7.81
C TYR A 83 4.22 -5.39 7.01
N PHE A 84 2.97 -5.08 6.69
CA PHE A 84 2.58 -3.88 5.96
C PHE A 84 2.15 -2.78 6.94
N LYS A 85 3.02 -1.79 7.11
CA LYS A 85 2.96 -0.78 8.16
C LYS A 85 2.44 0.55 7.64
N ILE A 86 1.83 1.29 8.55
CA ILE A 86 1.44 2.68 8.39
C ILE A 86 2.25 3.46 9.41
N GLN A 87 2.85 4.56 9.00
CA GLN A 87 3.39 5.58 9.89
C GLN A 87 2.76 6.90 9.51
N SER A 88 2.39 7.71 10.49
CA SER A 88 1.68 8.96 10.24
C SER A 88 1.98 9.97 11.34
N ASN A 89 2.12 11.24 10.97
CA ASN A 89 2.18 12.36 11.88
C ASN A 89 1.29 13.51 11.34
N ALA A 90 1.47 14.73 11.87
CA ALA A 90 0.61 15.87 11.49
C ALA A 90 0.87 16.42 10.08
N ASN A 91 1.97 15.98 9.45
CA ASN A 91 2.49 16.54 8.22
C ASN A 91 2.65 15.47 7.12
N GLU A 92 2.73 14.18 7.48
CA GLU A 92 2.91 13.09 6.52
C GLU A 92 2.24 11.79 6.95
N VAL A 93 1.97 10.95 5.96
CA VAL A 93 1.61 9.55 6.11
C VAL A 93 2.42 8.70 5.13
N SER A 94 2.94 7.57 5.62
CA SER A 94 3.63 6.58 4.81
C SER A 94 3.03 5.20 5.03
N VAL A 95 2.93 4.42 3.95
CA VAL A 95 2.43 3.05 3.97
C VAL A 95 3.44 2.18 3.24
N GLY A 96 3.96 1.16 3.92
CA GLY A 96 5.11 0.42 3.38
C GLY A 96 5.60 -0.72 4.26
N PHE A 97 6.80 -1.20 3.94
CA PHE A 97 7.43 -2.32 4.61
C PHE A 97 8.71 -1.89 5.31
N ASN A 98 9.08 -2.58 6.38
CA ASN A 98 10.33 -2.32 7.13
C ASN A 98 11.25 -3.55 7.13
N GLY A 99 12.55 -3.32 7.35
CA GLY A 99 13.56 -4.37 7.51
C GLY A 99 13.59 -5.37 6.35
N SER A 100 13.65 -6.66 6.67
CA SER A 100 13.69 -7.73 5.66
C SER A 100 12.46 -7.75 4.74
N SER A 101 11.30 -7.29 5.21
CA SER A 101 10.10 -7.20 4.35
C SER A 101 10.26 -6.11 3.30
N ALA A 102 10.88 -4.98 3.66
CA ALA A 102 11.23 -3.91 2.74
C ALA A 102 12.22 -4.38 1.67
N MET A 103 13.23 -5.16 2.06
CA MET A 103 14.19 -5.72 1.11
C MET A 103 13.52 -6.63 0.08
N ILE A 104 12.65 -7.54 0.53
CA ILE A 104 11.88 -8.41 -0.38
C ILE A 104 10.98 -7.58 -1.28
N ALA A 105 10.23 -6.63 -0.71
CA ALA A 105 9.35 -5.76 -1.46
C ALA A 105 10.12 -4.97 -2.52
N LYS A 106 11.26 -4.38 -2.17
CA LYS A 106 12.12 -3.60 -3.07
C LYS A 106 12.60 -4.42 -4.27
N VAL A 107 12.99 -5.68 -4.05
CA VAL A 107 13.41 -6.58 -5.15
C VAL A 107 12.27 -6.75 -6.16
N HIS A 108 11.05 -6.97 -5.68
CA HIS A 108 9.91 -7.15 -6.57
C HIS A 108 9.40 -5.83 -7.15
N GLN A 109 9.39 -4.75 -6.37
CA GLN A 109 8.95 -3.42 -6.79
C GLN A 109 9.70 -2.91 -8.02
N TYR A 110 11.01 -3.19 -8.08
CA TYR A 110 11.88 -2.68 -9.15
C TYR A 110 12.47 -3.80 -10.03
N GLY A 111 12.00 -5.04 -9.89
CA GLY A 111 12.49 -6.17 -10.68
C GLY A 111 13.99 -6.47 -10.52
N LEU A 112 14.53 -6.32 -9.31
CA LEU A 112 15.98 -6.42 -9.06
C LEU A 112 16.51 -7.86 -9.11
N MET A 113 17.83 -7.97 -9.27
CA MET A 113 18.55 -9.23 -9.09
C MET A 113 18.62 -9.61 -7.61
N SER A 114 18.21 -10.82 -7.26
CA SER A 114 18.36 -11.32 -5.88
C SER A 114 18.59 -12.83 -5.85
N SER A 115 19.14 -13.34 -4.74
CA SER A 115 19.31 -14.78 -4.59
C SER A 115 18.01 -15.43 -4.09
N PRO A 116 17.50 -16.48 -4.76
CA PRO A 116 16.31 -17.20 -4.33
C PRO A 116 16.57 -18.13 -3.13
N SER A 117 17.83 -18.37 -2.75
CA SER A 117 18.21 -19.21 -1.61
C SER A 117 19.35 -18.59 -0.83
N LYS A 118 19.30 -18.65 0.50
CA LYS A 118 20.41 -18.20 1.35
C LYS A 118 21.70 -19.00 1.14
N THR A 119 21.58 -20.24 0.67
CA THR A 119 22.71 -21.16 0.51
C THR A 119 23.29 -21.21 -0.90
N LYS A 120 22.60 -20.64 -1.89
CA LYS A 120 23.05 -20.70 -3.28
C LYS A 120 23.66 -19.37 -3.69
N ASP A 121 24.86 -19.43 -4.23
CA ASP A 121 25.63 -18.26 -4.65
C ASP A 121 25.37 -17.88 -6.12
N PHE A 122 24.09 -17.73 -6.47
CA PHE A 122 23.73 -17.13 -7.76
C PHE A 122 22.53 -16.21 -7.59
N LYS A 123 22.52 -15.12 -8.36
CA LYS A 123 21.41 -14.17 -8.42
C LYS A 123 20.59 -14.41 -9.67
N VAL A 124 19.29 -14.20 -9.57
CA VAL A 124 18.37 -14.26 -10.71
C VAL A 124 17.60 -12.95 -10.83
N PRO A 125 17.21 -12.55 -12.05
CA PRO A 125 16.31 -11.43 -12.24
C PRO A 125 14.93 -11.81 -11.72
N TYR A 126 14.31 -10.91 -10.97
CA TYR A 126 12.92 -11.01 -10.59
C TYR A 126 12.09 -10.14 -11.52
N ALA A 127 10.95 -10.65 -11.98
CA ALA A 127 9.98 -9.82 -12.65
C ALA A 127 9.43 -8.73 -11.71
N GLN A 128 9.20 -7.54 -12.26
CA GLN A 128 8.60 -6.43 -11.55
C GLN A 128 7.17 -6.77 -11.14
N ARG A 129 6.86 -6.53 -9.86
CA ARG A 129 5.53 -6.67 -9.26
C ARG A 129 5.39 -5.53 -8.28
N GLU A 130 4.59 -4.56 -8.64
CA GLU A 130 4.47 -3.30 -7.92
C GLU A 130 3.57 -3.48 -6.70
N LEU A 131 4.20 -3.83 -5.58
CA LEU A 131 3.50 -4.03 -4.31
C LEU A 131 3.03 -2.70 -3.72
N LEU A 132 3.81 -1.65 -3.94
CA LEU A 132 3.51 -0.28 -3.55
C LEU A 132 3.25 0.56 -4.80
N GLY A 133 2.27 1.45 -4.70
CA GLY A 133 1.90 2.37 -5.78
C GLY A 133 0.45 2.78 -5.64
N PHE A 134 0.10 3.92 -6.25
CA PHE A 134 -1.26 4.44 -6.28
C PHE A 134 -1.97 3.91 -7.52
N SER A 135 -3.12 3.25 -7.32
CA SER A 135 -4.10 3.08 -8.40
C SER A 135 -5.01 4.31 -8.46
N GLN A 136 -5.81 4.43 -9.52
CA GLN A 136 -6.80 5.52 -9.61
C GLN A 136 -7.71 5.55 -8.38
N SER A 137 -8.23 4.40 -7.96
CA SER A 137 -9.04 4.28 -6.74
C SER A 137 -8.32 4.74 -5.47
N ASP A 138 -6.99 4.61 -5.40
CA ASP A 138 -6.23 5.08 -4.24
C ASP A 138 -6.18 6.62 -4.22
N LEU A 139 -6.04 7.24 -5.39
CA LEU A 139 -6.06 8.70 -5.54
C LEU A 139 -7.44 9.26 -5.21
N ASP A 140 -8.50 8.67 -5.76
CA ASP A 140 -9.89 9.10 -5.52
C ASP A 140 -10.20 9.10 -4.02
N ILE A 141 -9.82 8.03 -3.30
CA ILE A 141 -10.06 7.94 -1.85
C ILE A 141 -9.23 8.96 -1.07
N ILE A 142 -8.00 9.27 -1.49
CA ILE A 142 -7.22 10.33 -0.85
C ILE A 142 -7.92 11.67 -1.03
N GLU A 143 -8.36 11.98 -2.26
CA GLU A 143 -9.03 13.21 -2.61
C GLU A 143 -10.34 13.37 -1.82
N ASP A 144 -11.18 12.34 -1.80
CA ASP A 144 -12.43 12.31 -1.04
C ASP A 144 -12.21 12.61 0.45
N LEU A 145 -11.22 11.95 1.08
CA LEU A 145 -10.91 12.16 2.50
C LEU A 145 -10.40 13.57 2.78
N VAL A 146 -9.65 14.17 1.84
CA VAL A 146 -9.16 15.54 1.97
C VAL A 146 -10.31 16.53 1.81
N ILE A 147 -11.18 16.34 0.82
CA ILE A 147 -12.36 17.18 0.59
C ILE A 147 -13.30 17.10 1.80
N GLU A 148 -13.58 15.90 2.30
CA GLU A 148 -14.40 15.69 3.50
C GLU A 148 -13.82 16.47 4.69
N GLN A 149 -12.50 16.40 4.91
CA GLN A 149 -11.85 17.14 5.99
C GLN A 149 -11.96 18.67 5.85
N LEU A 150 -11.97 19.18 4.61
CA LEU A 150 -12.04 20.62 4.33
C LEU A 150 -13.47 21.15 4.22
N SER A 151 -14.45 20.26 4.05
CA SER A 151 -15.86 20.63 3.96
C SER A 151 -16.38 21.19 5.31
N ILE A 152 -17.22 22.22 5.23
CA ILE A 152 -17.82 22.96 6.35
C ILE A 152 -19.32 23.09 6.12
#